data_AF-A0A3D3DXQ4-F1
#
_entry.id   AF-A0A3D3DXQ4-F1
#
_cell.length_a   1.000
_cell.length_b   1.000
_cell.length_c   1.000
_cell.angle_alpha   90.00
_cell.angle_beta   90.00
_cell.angle_gamma   90.00
#
_symmetry.space_group_name_H-M   'P 1'
#
loop_
_entity.id
_entity.type
_entity.pdbx_description
1 polymer ?
#
loop_
_entity_poly.entity_id
_entity_poly.type
_entity_poly.pdbx_seq_one_letter_code
_entity_poly.pdbx_strand_id
1 'polypeptide(L)'
;FRSLAMSTVVQRGRVEFVVPLLRSKDPRLRQAGLLTLTGMFKGRAFPDDKITPEMYDLVGAMVDDPNESWWVAQHAIQALKRAKPERIAKHRDRLLEFLKYDSVWVQTAAVVTLAKIATAPEHYKKLLPPILQTAAAFTVDSASSSATRAIADAMKSAKPEVKEFAQPLLKDTYAGMPSVLKDPYTGAIMGRGAKTVRSRIGSIVQQMPGGEQFVRMIPKTTLKSFITGNDLDMYRYSGKFTPNKKMIGTWAWAVWPAPKNQKEVDSCINNWLKHRRGKDATKVEKSKDTLLLSAGGKVSKSGYYRGYFWSGDRLIGVDDDEALKLVVKTIDGYDFLIVERGGFNAKPNTDETKEIPKDWHCGYHIYIRQK
;
A
#
# COMPACT_ATOMS: atom_id res chain seq x y z
N PHE A 1 13.28 -21.82 -20.93
CA PHE A 1 14.60 -22.49 -21.03
C PHE A 1 15.76 -21.69 -20.43
N ARG A 2 16.02 -20.43 -20.82
CA ARG A 2 17.16 -19.62 -20.29
C ARG A 2 17.19 -19.50 -18.76
N SER A 3 16.06 -19.16 -18.13
CA SER A 3 15.98 -19.04 -16.66
C SER A 3 16.28 -20.34 -15.92
N LEU A 4 15.93 -21.50 -16.51
CA LEU A 4 16.22 -22.82 -15.94
C LEU A 4 17.72 -23.15 -16.03
N ALA A 5 18.32 -22.87 -17.19
CA ALA A 5 19.76 -23.04 -17.39
C ALA A 5 20.56 -22.17 -16.39
N MET A 6 20.20 -20.89 -16.24
CA MET A 6 20.87 -20.00 -15.29
C MET A 6 20.61 -20.38 -13.84
N SER A 7 19.44 -20.97 -13.52
CA SER A 7 19.20 -21.55 -12.20
C SER A 7 20.17 -22.67 -11.89
N THR A 8 20.49 -23.52 -12.87
CA THR A 8 21.47 -24.60 -12.71
C THR A 8 22.89 -24.04 -12.55
N VAL A 9 23.24 -23.00 -13.31
CA VAL A 9 24.53 -22.28 -13.18
C VAL A 9 24.71 -21.74 -11.76
N VAL A 10 23.70 -21.05 -11.21
CA VAL A 10 23.76 -20.51 -9.85
C VAL A 10 23.80 -21.62 -8.80
N GLN A 11 22.92 -22.62 -8.91
CA GLN A 11 22.87 -23.74 -7.96
C GLN A 11 24.17 -24.53 -7.89
N ARG A 12 24.89 -24.65 -9.02
CA ARG A 12 26.17 -25.35 -9.11
C ARG A 12 27.39 -24.45 -8.88
N GLY A 13 27.19 -23.18 -8.51
CA GLY A 13 28.30 -22.29 -8.20
C GLY A 13 29.18 -21.90 -9.41
N ARG A 14 28.66 -22.01 -10.63
CA ARG A 14 29.44 -21.85 -11.89
C ARG A 14 29.61 -20.39 -12.30
N VAL A 15 30.27 -19.61 -11.44
CA VAL A 15 30.45 -18.15 -11.59
C VAL A 15 31.28 -17.78 -12.83
N GLU A 16 32.15 -18.66 -13.30
CA GLU A 16 33.01 -18.44 -14.46
C GLU A 16 32.24 -18.20 -15.77
N PHE A 17 30.96 -18.59 -15.84
CA PHE A 17 30.11 -18.32 -17.00
C PHE A 17 29.55 -16.90 -17.05
N VAL A 18 29.55 -16.17 -15.93
CA VAL A 18 28.84 -14.89 -15.83
C VAL A 18 29.49 -13.81 -16.69
N VAL A 19 30.80 -13.59 -16.56
CA VAL A 19 31.51 -12.54 -17.32
C VAL A 19 31.43 -12.78 -18.85
N PRO A 20 31.70 -13.99 -19.38
CA PRO A 20 31.52 -14.26 -20.81
C PRO A 20 30.10 -13.97 -21.32
N LEU A 21 29.08 -14.32 -20.53
CA LEU A 21 27.69 -14.03 -20.88
C LEU A 21 27.41 -12.52 -20.90
N LEU A 22 27.89 -11.77 -19.91
CA LEU A 22 27.72 -10.32 -19.85
C LEU A 22 28.45 -9.60 -20.99
N ARG A 23 29.59 -10.11 -21.46
CA ARG A 23 30.35 -9.53 -22.59
C ARG A 23 29.78 -9.88 -23.97
N SER A 24 28.82 -10.79 -24.06
CA SER A 24 28.29 -11.27 -25.34
C SER A 24 27.69 -10.14 -26.17
N LYS A 25 27.91 -10.17 -27.49
CA LYS A 25 27.21 -9.28 -28.44
C LYS A 25 25.72 -9.63 -28.57
N ASP A 26 25.33 -10.88 -28.30
CA ASP A 26 23.94 -11.30 -28.29
C ASP A 26 23.23 -10.84 -26.99
N PRO A 27 22.19 -9.98 -27.06
CA PRO A 27 21.45 -9.50 -25.89
C PRO A 27 20.78 -10.63 -25.09
N ARG A 28 20.47 -11.76 -25.72
CA ARG A 28 19.85 -12.92 -25.04
C ARG A 28 20.82 -13.59 -24.09
N LEU A 29 22.10 -13.60 -24.43
CA LEU A 29 23.19 -14.12 -23.59
C LEU A 29 23.57 -13.12 -22.50
N ARG A 30 23.59 -11.81 -22.80
CA ARG A 30 23.74 -10.78 -21.75
C ARG A 30 22.66 -10.88 -20.69
N GLN A 31 21.39 -11.02 -21.11
CA GLN A 31 20.29 -11.27 -20.20
C GLN A 31 20.50 -12.54 -19.36
N ALA A 32 21.04 -13.63 -19.95
CA ALA A 32 21.33 -14.85 -19.19
C ALA A 32 22.36 -14.59 -18.08
N GLY A 33 23.42 -13.85 -18.37
CA GLY A 33 24.38 -13.38 -17.36
C GLY A 33 23.70 -12.57 -16.26
N LEU A 34 22.86 -11.58 -16.62
CA LEU A 34 22.14 -10.74 -15.66
C LEU A 34 21.18 -11.52 -14.75
N LEU A 35 20.51 -12.56 -15.27
CA LEU A 35 19.63 -13.41 -14.48
C LEU A 35 20.36 -14.09 -13.32
N THR A 36 21.65 -14.41 -13.47
CA THR A 36 22.46 -14.96 -12.37
C THR A 36 22.67 -13.95 -11.23
N LEU A 37 22.58 -12.65 -11.51
CA LEU A 37 22.75 -11.56 -10.54
C LEU A 37 21.42 -11.11 -9.92
N THR A 38 20.33 -11.13 -10.68
CA THR A 38 19.00 -10.70 -10.22
C THR A 38 18.19 -11.81 -9.58
N GLY A 39 18.50 -13.06 -9.94
CA GLY A 39 17.66 -14.21 -9.64
C GLY A 39 16.55 -14.38 -10.68
N MET A 40 15.84 -15.49 -10.55
CA MET A 40 14.75 -15.90 -11.44
C MET A 40 13.47 -16.07 -10.62
N PHE A 41 12.31 -16.21 -11.26
CA PHE A 41 11.00 -16.27 -10.59
C PHE A 41 10.95 -17.14 -9.31
N LYS A 42 11.55 -18.35 -9.33
CA LYS A 42 11.75 -19.21 -8.15
C LYS A 42 13.24 -19.52 -7.85
N GLY A 43 14.15 -18.89 -8.59
CA GLY A 43 15.58 -19.17 -8.53
C GLY A 43 16.34 -18.10 -7.76
N ARG A 44 17.36 -18.49 -7.00
CA ARG A 44 18.23 -17.55 -6.30
C ARG A 44 19.22 -16.93 -7.26
N ALA A 45 19.65 -15.71 -6.95
CA ALA A 45 20.84 -15.12 -7.53
C ALA A 45 22.10 -15.68 -6.86
N PHE A 46 23.26 -15.41 -7.44
CA PHE A 46 24.53 -15.57 -6.73
C PHE A 46 24.55 -14.70 -5.45
N PRO A 47 25.21 -15.18 -4.38
CA PRO A 47 25.43 -14.38 -3.17
C PRO A 47 26.40 -13.22 -3.47
N ASP A 48 26.34 -12.16 -2.66
CA ASP A 48 27.06 -10.90 -2.93
C ASP A 48 28.58 -11.07 -3.00
N ASP A 49 29.15 -12.03 -2.25
CA ASP A 49 30.59 -12.34 -2.24
C ASP A 49 31.09 -12.94 -3.58
N LYS A 50 30.18 -13.38 -4.46
CA LYS A 50 30.51 -13.93 -5.77
C LYS A 50 30.36 -12.92 -6.91
N ILE A 51 29.83 -11.72 -6.63
CA ILE A 51 29.62 -10.69 -7.63
C ILE A 51 30.84 -9.76 -7.64
N THR A 52 31.60 -9.76 -8.72
CA THR A 52 32.85 -9.00 -8.81
C THR A 52 32.61 -7.54 -9.24
N PRO A 53 33.58 -6.63 -8.98
CA PRO A 53 33.53 -5.28 -9.51
C PRO A 53 33.38 -5.23 -11.03
N GLU A 54 34.07 -6.13 -11.75
CA GLU A 54 33.99 -6.23 -13.22
C GLU A 54 32.56 -6.55 -13.69
N MET A 55 31.86 -7.48 -13.03
CA MET A 55 30.47 -7.78 -13.37
C MET A 55 29.59 -6.53 -13.24
N TYR A 56 29.81 -5.73 -12.20
CA TYR A 56 29.10 -4.48 -12.02
C TYR A 56 29.51 -3.39 -13.03
N ASP A 57 30.77 -3.37 -13.50
CA ASP A 57 31.20 -2.46 -14.56
C ASP A 57 30.47 -2.80 -15.88
N LEU A 58 30.35 -4.09 -16.21
CA LEU A 58 29.61 -4.57 -17.37
C LEU A 58 28.11 -4.28 -17.25
N VAL A 59 27.52 -4.49 -16.07
CA VAL A 59 26.12 -4.13 -15.79
C VAL A 59 25.90 -2.62 -15.98
N GLY A 60 26.80 -1.78 -15.46
CA GLY A 60 26.74 -0.33 -15.63
C GLY A 60 26.80 0.09 -17.09
N ALA A 61 27.71 -0.51 -17.88
CA ALA A 61 27.81 -0.25 -19.31
C ALA A 61 26.51 -0.59 -20.07
N MET A 62 25.80 -1.65 -19.68
CA MET A 62 24.48 -1.98 -20.26
C MET A 62 23.38 -0.98 -19.86
N VAL A 63 23.46 -0.39 -18.67
CA VAL A 63 22.52 0.66 -18.23
C VAL A 63 22.75 1.93 -19.05
N ASP A 64 24.01 2.31 -19.25
CA ASP A 64 24.42 3.53 -19.94
C ASP A 64 24.27 3.46 -21.47
N ASP A 65 24.17 2.27 -22.05
CA ASP A 65 23.99 2.11 -23.50
C ASP A 65 22.56 2.54 -23.94
N PRO A 66 22.44 3.61 -24.76
CA PRO A 66 21.14 4.05 -25.29
C PRO A 66 20.50 3.05 -26.27
N ASN A 67 21.31 2.18 -26.88
CA ASN A 67 20.87 1.23 -27.90
C ASN A 67 20.64 -0.19 -27.35
N GLU A 68 20.79 -0.38 -26.04
CA GLU A 68 20.58 -1.69 -25.43
C GLU A 68 19.09 -2.08 -25.51
N SER A 69 18.86 -3.39 -25.68
CA SER A 69 17.52 -3.96 -25.64
C SER A 69 16.85 -3.66 -24.30
N TRP A 70 15.63 -3.12 -24.32
CA TRP A 70 14.95 -2.65 -23.10
C TRP A 70 14.83 -3.72 -22.00
N TRP A 71 14.65 -5.00 -22.36
CA TRP A 71 14.58 -6.09 -21.38
C TRP A 71 15.94 -6.42 -20.78
N VAL A 72 17.05 -6.18 -21.49
CA VAL A 72 18.41 -6.30 -20.95
C VAL A 72 18.66 -5.13 -20.02
N ALA A 73 18.37 -3.91 -20.44
CA ALA A 73 18.46 -2.72 -19.60
C ALA A 73 17.66 -2.88 -18.30
N GLN A 74 16.42 -3.39 -18.36
CA GLN A 74 15.63 -3.69 -17.16
C GLN A 74 16.37 -4.62 -16.18
N HIS A 75 16.92 -5.73 -16.66
CA HIS A 75 17.65 -6.68 -15.79
C HIS A 75 18.99 -6.10 -15.32
N ALA A 76 19.62 -5.25 -16.12
CA ALA A 76 20.85 -4.54 -15.74
C ALA A 76 20.57 -3.56 -14.60
N ILE A 77 19.50 -2.78 -14.67
CA ILE A 77 19.05 -1.89 -13.58
C ILE A 77 18.76 -2.72 -12.30
N GLN A 78 18.05 -3.85 -12.45
CA GLN A 78 17.76 -4.74 -11.32
C GLN A 78 19.02 -5.35 -10.69
N ALA A 79 20.04 -5.68 -11.49
CA ALA A 79 21.33 -6.15 -11.00
C ALA A 79 22.10 -5.00 -10.32
N LEU A 80 22.11 -3.81 -10.92
CA LEU A 80 22.75 -2.61 -10.39
C LEU A 80 22.19 -2.20 -9.03
N LYS A 81 20.90 -2.45 -8.75
CA LYS A 81 20.30 -2.29 -7.42
C LYS A 81 21.10 -2.96 -6.31
N ARG A 82 21.83 -4.05 -6.59
CA ARG A 82 22.63 -4.76 -5.59
C ARG A 82 23.97 -4.09 -5.29
N ALA A 83 24.42 -3.19 -6.16
CA ALA A 83 25.66 -2.48 -5.97
C ALA A 83 25.62 -1.53 -4.76
N LYS A 84 26.82 -1.09 -4.37
CA LYS A 84 26.99 -0.01 -3.39
C LYS A 84 26.43 1.32 -3.92
N PRO A 85 25.93 2.21 -3.04
CA PRO A 85 25.38 3.52 -3.41
C PRO A 85 26.25 4.33 -4.37
N GLU A 86 27.57 4.38 -4.15
CA GLU A 86 28.51 5.20 -4.93
C GLU A 86 28.59 4.72 -6.39
N ARG A 87 28.37 3.42 -6.61
CA ARG A 87 28.33 2.84 -7.95
C ARG A 87 27.00 3.11 -8.64
N ILE A 88 25.88 3.00 -7.93
CA ILE A 88 24.56 3.37 -8.46
C ILE A 88 24.57 4.84 -8.88
N ALA A 89 25.17 5.72 -8.07
CA ALA A 89 25.27 7.15 -8.31
C ALA A 89 25.94 7.53 -9.65
N LYS A 90 26.90 6.71 -10.14
CA LYS A 90 27.55 6.93 -11.45
C LYS A 90 26.56 6.88 -12.63
N HIS A 91 25.48 6.12 -12.48
CA HIS A 91 24.47 5.91 -13.51
C HIS A 91 23.18 6.71 -13.23
N ARG A 92 23.21 7.66 -12.28
CA ARG A 92 22.02 8.39 -11.80
C ARG A 92 21.22 9.02 -12.93
N ASP A 93 21.88 9.75 -13.81
CA ASP A 93 21.21 10.54 -14.84
C ASP A 93 20.55 9.62 -15.88
N ARG A 94 21.22 8.54 -16.24
CA ARG A 94 20.63 7.49 -17.07
C ARG A 94 19.45 6.79 -16.41
N LEU A 95 19.54 6.49 -15.11
CA LEU A 95 18.43 5.93 -14.33
C LEU A 95 17.21 6.87 -14.27
N LEU A 96 17.43 8.19 -14.24
CA LEU A 96 16.35 9.18 -14.34
C LEU A 96 15.66 9.17 -15.70
N GLU A 97 16.40 8.91 -16.79
CA GLU A 97 15.80 8.75 -18.12
C GLU A 97 14.88 7.53 -18.18
N PHE A 98 15.25 6.43 -17.54
CA PHE A 98 14.41 5.21 -17.47
C PHE A 98 13.07 5.41 -16.73
N LEU A 99 12.91 6.47 -15.94
CA LEU A 99 11.62 6.84 -15.35
C LEU A 99 10.58 7.27 -16.39
N LYS A 100 11.01 7.66 -17.59
CA LYS A 100 10.16 8.13 -18.70
C LYS A 100 9.91 7.04 -19.75
N TYR A 101 10.41 5.83 -19.54
CA TYR A 101 10.30 4.72 -20.49
C TYR A 101 8.86 4.17 -20.53
N ASP A 102 8.38 3.69 -21.67
CA ASP A 102 6.99 3.20 -21.80
C ASP A 102 6.69 1.96 -20.93
N SER A 103 7.72 1.17 -20.60
CA SER A 103 7.57 -0.03 -19.80
C SER A 103 7.52 0.27 -18.30
N VAL A 104 6.35 0.00 -17.68
CA VAL A 104 6.17 0.09 -16.22
C VAL A 104 7.20 -0.73 -15.44
N TRP A 105 7.69 -1.84 -16.01
CA TRP A 105 8.70 -2.69 -15.36
C TRP A 105 10.09 -2.07 -15.35
N VAL A 106 10.43 -1.34 -16.42
CA VAL A 106 11.67 -0.54 -16.51
C VAL A 106 11.59 0.64 -15.54
N GLN A 107 10.48 1.39 -15.56
CA GLN A 107 10.25 2.48 -14.62
C GLN A 107 10.33 2.00 -13.16
N THR A 108 9.71 0.87 -12.84
CA THR A 108 9.77 0.27 -11.49
C THR A 108 11.19 -0.08 -11.09
N ALA A 109 11.95 -0.73 -11.99
CA ALA A 109 13.35 -1.08 -11.73
C ALA A 109 14.19 0.18 -11.46
N ALA A 110 13.98 1.25 -12.23
CA ALA A 110 14.64 2.53 -12.05
C ALA A 110 14.28 3.20 -10.72
N VAL A 111 12.99 3.32 -10.37
CA VAL A 111 12.55 3.88 -9.08
C VAL A 111 13.17 3.13 -7.91
N VAL A 112 13.07 1.80 -7.89
CA VAL A 112 13.59 0.98 -6.79
C VAL A 112 15.12 1.10 -6.67
N THR A 113 15.83 1.24 -7.79
CA THR A 113 17.29 1.40 -7.80
C THR A 113 17.69 2.80 -7.33
N LEU A 114 17.04 3.85 -7.84
CA LEU A 114 17.25 5.24 -7.42
C LEU A 114 16.92 5.47 -5.95
N ALA A 115 15.89 4.79 -5.41
CA ALA A 115 15.53 4.89 -4.00
C ALA A 115 16.70 4.57 -3.05
N LYS A 116 17.65 3.70 -3.45
CA LYS A 116 18.83 3.38 -2.63
C LYS A 116 19.81 4.54 -2.45
N ILE A 117 19.74 5.54 -3.32
CA ILE A 117 20.58 6.75 -3.26
C ILE A 117 19.74 8.03 -3.09
N ALA A 118 18.41 7.90 -2.96
CA ALA A 118 17.48 9.03 -2.95
C ALA A 118 17.56 9.89 -1.68
N THR A 119 18.25 9.43 -0.64
CA THR A 119 18.46 10.17 0.62
C THR A 119 19.88 10.67 0.80
N ALA A 120 20.75 10.46 -0.20
CA ALA A 120 22.12 10.96 -0.16
C ALA A 120 22.12 12.49 -0.33
N PRO A 121 22.86 13.27 0.49
CA PRO A 121 22.87 14.74 0.45
C PRO A 121 23.11 15.34 -0.94
N GLU A 122 23.94 14.69 -1.74
CA GLU A 122 24.31 15.10 -3.10
C GLU A 122 23.24 14.79 -4.17
N HIS A 123 22.20 14.04 -3.82
CA HIS A 123 21.23 13.50 -4.80
C HIS A 123 19.77 13.76 -4.47
N TYR A 124 19.39 13.85 -3.19
CA TYR A 124 17.99 13.80 -2.77
C TYR A 124 17.09 14.85 -3.46
N LYS A 125 17.57 16.08 -3.62
CA LYS A 125 16.82 17.15 -4.32
C LYS A 125 16.51 16.82 -5.78
N LYS A 126 17.40 16.10 -6.47
CA LYS A 126 17.23 15.70 -7.87
C LYS A 126 16.41 14.41 -8.01
N LEU A 127 16.45 13.53 -7.01
CA LEU A 127 15.87 12.19 -7.10
C LEU A 127 14.47 12.10 -6.52
N LEU A 128 14.20 12.74 -5.38
CA LEU A 128 12.91 12.58 -4.69
C LEU A 128 11.72 13.05 -5.53
N PRO A 129 11.74 14.24 -6.19
CA PRO A 129 10.60 14.66 -7.00
C PRO A 129 10.23 13.67 -8.12
N PRO A 130 11.14 13.27 -9.03
CA PRO A 130 10.76 12.39 -10.13
C PRO A 130 10.40 10.97 -9.67
N ILE A 131 11.06 10.39 -8.66
CA ILE A 131 10.69 9.04 -8.20
C ILE A 131 9.31 9.02 -7.53
N LEU A 132 8.94 10.08 -6.80
CA LEU A 132 7.62 10.21 -6.18
C LEU A 132 6.53 10.37 -7.24
N GLN A 133 6.77 11.22 -8.24
CA GLN A 133 5.86 11.42 -9.36
C GLN A 133 5.63 10.11 -10.13
N THR A 134 6.69 9.39 -10.49
CA THR A 134 6.57 8.09 -11.18
C THR A 134 5.85 7.05 -10.32
N ALA A 135 6.17 6.96 -9.02
CA ALA A 135 5.54 5.99 -8.12
C ALA A 135 4.04 6.23 -7.94
N ALA A 136 3.61 7.49 -7.91
CA ALA A 136 2.20 7.87 -7.79
C ALA A 136 1.40 7.60 -9.07
N ALA A 137 2.06 7.56 -10.23
CA ALA A 137 1.44 7.29 -11.52
C ALA A 137 1.28 5.78 -11.82
N PHE A 138 1.88 4.89 -11.02
CA PHE A 138 1.80 3.46 -11.30
C PHE A 138 0.38 2.93 -11.18
N THR A 139 -0.09 2.34 -12.28
CA THR A 139 -1.39 1.69 -12.36
C THR A 139 -1.29 0.19 -12.04
N VAL A 140 -0.11 -0.42 -12.18
CA VAL A 140 0.12 -1.84 -11.84
C VAL A 140 0.40 -2.01 -10.34
N ASP A 141 -0.37 -2.88 -9.66
CA ASP A 141 -0.27 -3.04 -8.20
C ASP A 141 1.13 -3.45 -7.72
N SER A 142 1.76 -4.42 -8.37
CA SER A 142 3.10 -4.90 -7.99
C SER A 142 4.18 -3.83 -8.19
N ALA A 143 4.04 -2.99 -9.23
CA ALA A 143 4.94 -1.86 -9.50
C ALA A 143 4.80 -0.80 -8.40
N SER A 144 3.56 -0.36 -8.14
CA SER A 144 3.24 0.55 -7.05
C SER A 144 3.74 0.03 -5.69
N SER A 145 3.49 -1.24 -5.37
CA SER A 145 3.90 -1.85 -4.10
C SER A 145 5.41 -1.86 -3.93
N SER A 146 6.15 -2.23 -4.98
CA SER A 146 7.62 -2.32 -4.92
C SER A 146 8.26 -0.94 -4.81
N ALA A 147 7.77 0.03 -5.58
CA ALA A 147 8.30 1.39 -5.60
C ALA A 147 8.02 2.13 -4.29
N THR A 148 6.77 2.14 -3.84
CA THR A 148 6.38 2.81 -2.58
C THR A 148 7.09 2.19 -1.38
N ARG A 149 7.30 0.87 -1.36
CA ARG A 149 8.11 0.21 -0.32
C ARG A 149 9.56 0.67 -0.33
N ALA A 150 10.20 0.70 -1.50
CA ALA A 150 11.59 1.15 -1.61
C ALA A 150 11.75 2.61 -1.16
N ILE A 151 10.79 3.48 -1.50
CA ILE A 151 10.77 4.88 -1.05
C ILE A 151 10.54 4.96 0.47
N ALA A 152 9.59 4.19 1.02
CA ALA A 152 9.33 4.13 2.45
C ALA A 152 10.58 3.69 3.23
N ASP A 153 11.26 2.64 2.77
CA ASP A 153 12.49 2.14 3.38
C ASP A 153 13.59 3.20 3.37
N ALA A 154 13.77 3.91 2.25
CA ALA A 154 14.71 5.03 2.17
C ALA A 154 14.36 6.15 3.16
N MET A 155 13.09 6.57 3.19
CA MET A 155 12.58 7.61 4.09
C MET A 155 12.72 7.24 5.57
N LYS A 156 12.55 5.98 5.94
CA LYS A 156 12.74 5.50 7.31
C LYS A 156 14.12 5.84 7.84
N SER A 157 15.16 5.63 7.02
CA SER A 157 16.57 5.92 7.34
C SER A 157 17.04 7.34 7.00
N ALA A 158 16.18 8.19 6.44
CA ALA A 158 16.56 9.52 5.98
C ALA A 158 16.93 10.45 7.16
N LYS A 159 17.92 11.31 6.94
CA LYS A 159 18.28 12.40 7.87
C LYS A 159 17.12 13.41 7.99
N PRO A 160 17.01 14.16 9.11
CA PRO A 160 15.94 15.15 9.31
C PRO A 160 15.78 16.13 8.15
N GLU A 161 16.87 16.72 7.64
CA GLU A 161 16.85 17.67 6.52
C GLU A 161 16.22 17.06 5.24
N VAL A 162 16.48 15.79 4.98
CA VAL A 162 15.89 15.09 3.82
C VAL A 162 14.39 14.86 4.03
N LYS A 163 13.97 14.53 5.26
CA LYS A 163 12.55 14.38 5.61
C LYS A 163 11.80 15.71 5.51
N GLU A 164 12.41 16.81 5.96
CA GLU A 164 11.86 18.16 5.82
C GLU A 164 11.66 18.56 4.36
N PHE A 165 12.65 18.26 3.50
CA PHE A 165 12.51 18.49 2.07
C PHE A 165 11.45 17.58 1.41
N ALA A 166 11.40 16.31 1.80
CA ALA A 166 10.45 15.34 1.25
C ALA A 166 9.00 15.61 1.69
N GLN A 167 8.80 16.20 2.87
CA GLN A 167 7.49 16.40 3.48
C GLN A 167 6.49 17.14 2.57
N PRO A 168 6.77 18.35 2.04
CA PRO A 168 5.84 19.03 1.13
C PRO A 168 5.60 18.20 -0.14
N LEU A 169 6.64 17.62 -0.74
CA LEU A 169 6.51 16.79 -1.95
C LEU A 169 5.56 15.60 -1.74
N LEU A 170 5.69 14.90 -0.62
CA LEU A 170 4.84 13.76 -0.27
C LEU A 170 3.40 14.19 0.02
N LYS A 171 3.20 15.32 0.70
CA LYS A 171 1.87 15.89 0.96
C LYS A 171 1.17 16.29 -0.33
N ASP A 172 1.88 16.95 -1.24
CA ASP A 172 1.37 17.37 -2.54
C ASP A 172 1.06 16.16 -3.43
N THR A 173 1.96 15.17 -3.45
CA THR A 173 1.73 13.90 -4.17
C THR A 173 0.49 13.18 -3.63
N TYR A 174 0.34 13.14 -2.30
CA TYR A 174 -0.80 12.51 -1.65
C TYR A 174 -2.12 13.25 -1.97
N ALA A 175 -2.12 14.58 -1.85
CA ALA A 175 -3.32 15.40 -2.06
C ALA A 175 -3.73 15.50 -3.54
N GLY A 176 -2.75 15.53 -4.45
CA GLY A 176 -2.96 15.64 -5.90
C GLY A 176 -3.33 14.32 -6.59
N MET A 177 -3.37 13.20 -5.87
CA MET A 177 -3.73 11.92 -6.47
C MET A 177 -5.18 11.90 -6.94
N PRO A 178 -5.45 11.45 -8.17
CA PRO A 178 -6.81 11.38 -8.68
C PRO A 178 -7.65 10.39 -7.88
N SER A 179 -8.97 10.58 -7.85
CA SER A 179 -9.91 9.62 -7.26
C SER A 179 -9.98 8.30 -8.05
N VAL A 180 -9.58 8.33 -9.31
CA VAL A 180 -9.58 7.19 -10.25
C VAL A 180 -8.26 7.13 -10.99
N LEU A 181 -7.63 5.95 -11.04
CA LEU A 181 -6.50 5.67 -11.91
C LEU A 181 -7.00 4.94 -13.15
N LYS A 182 -6.63 5.45 -14.32
CA LYS A 182 -6.92 4.84 -15.62
C LYS A 182 -5.63 4.33 -16.24
N ASP A 183 -5.70 3.15 -16.83
CA ASP A 183 -4.63 2.68 -17.69
C ASP A 183 -4.51 3.61 -18.91
N PRO A 184 -3.31 4.13 -19.22
CA PRO A 184 -3.16 5.14 -20.27
C PRO A 184 -3.42 4.61 -21.68
N TYR A 185 -3.31 3.30 -21.91
CA TYR A 185 -3.47 2.69 -23.23
C TYR A 185 -4.90 2.21 -23.49
N THR A 186 -5.54 1.63 -22.48
CA THR A 186 -6.89 1.03 -22.59
C THR A 186 -7.99 1.92 -22.02
N GLY A 187 -7.63 2.94 -21.23
CA GLY A 187 -8.59 3.74 -20.46
C GLY A 187 -9.27 2.98 -19.32
N ALA A 188 -8.89 1.71 -19.09
CA ALA A 188 -9.49 0.85 -18.09
C ALA A 188 -9.31 1.45 -16.70
N ILE A 189 -10.40 1.50 -15.93
CA ILE A 189 -10.36 1.96 -14.54
C ILE A 189 -9.74 0.87 -13.67
N MET A 190 -8.64 1.21 -13.01
CA MET A 190 -8.02 0.35 -12.00
C MET A 190 -8.92 0.32 -10.76
N GLY A 191 -9.73 -0.73 -10.63
CA GLY A 191 -10.54 -0.97 -9.44
C GLY A 191 -9.65 -0.96 -8.19
N ARG A 192 -9.99 -0.13 -7.19
CA ARG A 192 -9.18 0.16 -5.97
C ARG A 192 -7.81 0.80 -6.20
N GLY A 193 -7.28 0.85 -7.43
CA GLY A 193 -5.90 1.27 -7.72
C GLY A 193 -5.53 2.62 -7.12
N ALA A 194 -6.32 3.67 -7.40
CA ALA A 194 -6.06 5.02 -6.92
C ALA A 194 -5.97 5.08 -5.38
N LYS A 195 -6.92 4.46 -4.70
CA LYS A 195 -6.95 4.41 -3.23
C LYS A 195 -5.79 3.57 -2.67
N THR A 196 -5.45 2.43 -3.29
CA THR A 196 -4.30 1.60 -2.88
C THR A 196 -2.99 2.36 -2.99
N VAL A 197 -2.74 3.06 -4.11
CA VAL A 197 -1.54 3.90 -4.25
C VAL A 197 -1.57 5.04 -3.23
N ARG A 198 -2.73 5.68 -3.03
CA ARG A 198 -2.92 6.71 -2.02
C ARG A 198 -2.60 6.25 -0.61
N SER A 199 -3.10 5.09 -0.21
CA SER A 199 -2.81 4.45 1.06
C SER A 199 -1.30 4.25 1.27
N ARG A 200 -0.62 3.72 0.25
CA ARG A 200 0.84 3.50 0.29
C ARG A 200 1.62 4.81 0.44
N ILE A 201 1.31 5.83 -0.34
CA ILE A 201 1.93 7.15 -0.19
C ILE A 201 1.58 7.76 1.18
N GLY A 202 0.34 7.62 1.63
CA GLY A 202 -0.11 8.06 2.95
C GLY A 202 0.71 7.47 4.08
N SER A 203 1.06 6.18 3.99
CA SER A 203 1.95 5.52 4.95
C SER A 203 3.37 6.11 4.96
N ILE A 204 3.85 6.65 3.84
CA ILE A 204 5.13 7.36 3.76
C ILE A 204 4.99 8.75 4.36
N VAL A 205 3.91 9.48 4.04
CA VAL A 205 3.60 10.80 4.62
C VAL A 205 3.57 10.72 6.14
N GLN A 206 2.93 9.69 6.71
CA GLN A 206 2.85 9.49 8.17
C GLN A 206 4.22 9.37 8.85
N GLN A 207 5.27 8.98 8.14
CA GLN A 207 6.65 8.90 8.68
C GLN A 207 7.35 10.27 8.71
N MET A 208 6.77 11.29 8.08
CA MET A 208 7.29 12.66 8.06
C MET A 208 6.79 13.45 9.27
N PRO A 209 7.53 14.48 9.72
CA PRO A 209 7.06 15.38 10.76
C PRO A 209 5.65 15.91 10.46
N GLY A 210 4.71 15.83 11.41
CA GLY A 210 3.32 16.28 11.22
C GLY A 210 2.51 15.54 10.15
N GLY A 211 3.03 14.45 9.58
CA GLY A 211 2.39 13.68 8.52
C GLY A 211 1.13 12.97 8.98
N GLU A 212 1.16 12.36 10.17
CA GLU A 212 -0.01 11.69 10.75
C GLU A 212 -1.21 12.64 10.87
N GLN A 213 -1.00 13.84 11.43
CA GLN A 213 -2.05 14.85 11.54
C GLN A 213 -2.58 15.26 10.16
N PHE A 214 -1.69 15.44 9.17
CA PHE A 214 -2.09 15.76 7.81
C PHE A 214 -3.00 14.68 7.21
N VAL A 215 -2.62 13.39 7.26
CA VAL A 215 -3.43 12.32 6.65
C VAL A 215 -4.77 12.15 7.37
N ARG A 216 -4.83 12.38 8.68
CA ARG A 216 -6.08 12.37 9.46
C ARG A 216 -7.06 13.46 9.04
N MET A 217 -6.57 14.63 8.62
CA MET A 217 -7.41 15.76 8.20
C MET A 217 -7.95 15.63 6.76
N ILE A 218 -7.45 14.66 5.99
CA ILE A 218 -7.91 14.42 4.62
C ILE A 218 -9.33 13.85 4.67
N PRO A 219 -10.28 14.38 3.87
CA PRO A 219 -11.64 13.89 3.82
C PRO A 219 -11.72 12.39 3.55
N LYS A 220 -12.63 11.69 4.23
CA LYS A 220 -12.82 10.24 4.14
C LYS A 220 -14.16 9.87 3.55
N THR A 221 -14.18 8.86 2.70
CA THR A 221 -15.43 8.36 2.11
C THR A 221 -16.33 7.82 3.23
N THR A 222 -17.55 8.34 3.31
CA THR A 222 -18.65 7.79 4.10
C THR A 222 -19.59 6.99 3.20
N LEU A 223 -20.45 6.16 3.79
CA LEU A 223 -21.54 5.50 3.05
C LEU A 223 -22.35 6.51 2.22
N LYS A 224 -22.67 7.67 2.80
CA LYS A 224 -23.44 8.72 2.11
C LYS A 224 -22.69 9.24 0.88
N SER A 225 -21.43 9.65 1.03
CA SER A 225 -20.62 10.11 -0.10
C SER A 225 -20.37 9.03 -1.14
N PHE A 226 -20.32 7.76 -0.73
CA PHE A 226 -20.17 6.64 -1.65
C PHE A 226 -21.41 6.48 -2.53
N ILE A 227 -22.61 6.59 -1.96
CA ILE A 227 -23.88 6.51 -2.69
C ILE A 227 -24.08 7.75 -3.57
N THR A 228 -23.81 8.96 -3.05
CA THR A 228 -24.11 10.22 -3.77
C THR A 228 -23.02 10.62 -4.75
N GLY A 229 -21.78 10.16 -4.55
CA GLY A 229 -20.61 10.64 -5.27
C GLY A 229 -20.20 12.08 -4.92
N ASN A 230 -20.79 12.69 -3.87
CA ASN A 230 -20.54 14.08 -3.50
C ASN A 230 -19.46 14.22 -2.42
N ASP A 231 -18.42 14.99 -2.71
CA ASP A 231 -17.32 15.29 -1.77
C ASP A 231 -17.78 16.05 -0.52
N LEU A 232 -18.91 16.77 -0.57
CA LEU A 232 -19.49 17.43 0.60
C LEU A 232 -20.06 16.44 1.63
N ASP A 233 -20.35 15.21 1.21
CA ASP A 233 -20.83 14.14 2.11
C ASP A 233 -19.67 13.34 2.74
N MET A 234 -18.42 13.65 2.39
CA MET A 234 -17.25 13.03 2.99
C MET A 234 -17.05 13.51 4.43
N TYR A 235 -16.52 12.63 5.27
CA TYR A 235 -16.20 12.98 6.64
C TYR A 235 -14.89 13.77 6.70
N ARG A 236 -14.90 14.90 7.41
CA ARG A 236 -13.71 15.72 7.67
C ARG A 236 -13.40 15.71 9.16
N TYR A 237 -12.25 15.18 9.54
CA TYR A 237 -11.80 15.25 10.92
C TYR A 237 -11.43 16.69 11.26
N SER A 238 -11.98 17.22 12.35
CA SER A 238 -11.77 18.61 12.79
C SER A 238 -10.36 18.90 13.31
N GLY A 239 -9.51 17.87 13.39
CA GLY A 239 -8.21 17.94 14.08
C GLY A 239 -8.31 17.70 15.59
N LYS A 240 -9.53 17.75 16.17
CA LYS A 240 -9.77 17.55 17.61
C LYS A 240 -10.57 16.28 17.87
N PHE A 241 -10.09 15.46 18.81
CA PHE A 241 -10.78 14.26 19.23
C PHE A 241 -12.07 14.62 19.98
N THR A 242 -13.18 14.02 19.57
CA THR A 242 -14.48 14.16 20.22
C THR A 242 -14.76 12.89 21.03
N PRO A 243 -14.74 12.93 22.37
CA PRO A 243 -15.01 11.74 23.18
C PRO A 243 -16.49 11.35 23.10
N ASN A 244 -16.76 10.04 23.02
CA ASN A 244 -18.08 9.47 23.27
C ASN A 244 -17.95 8.34 24.31
N LYS A 245 -18.33 8.62 25.57
CA LYS A 245 -18.17 7.67 26.69
C LYS A 245 -18.87 6.33 26.42
N LYS A 246 -19.98 6.32 25.66
CA LYS A 246 -20.70 5.10 25.30
C LYS A 246 -19.91 4.18 24.38
N MET A 247 -18.92 4.69 23.64
CA MET A 247 -18.09 3.90 22.72
C MET A 247 -16.88 3.28 23.44
N ILE A 248 -16.40 3.89 24.52
CA ILE A 248 -15.18 3.45 25.21
C ILE A 248 -15.40 2.08 25.83
N GLY A 249 -14.51 1.14 25.56
CA GLY A 249 -14.57 -0.21 26.10
C GLY A 249 -13.95 -1.26 25.19
N THR A 250 -13.95 -2.50 25.69
CA THR A 250 -13.62 -3.69 24.89
C THR A 250 -14.93 -4.28 24.36
N TRP A 251 -14.95 -4.58 23.06
CA TRP A 251 -16.10 -5.10 22.34
C TRP A 251 -15.70 -6.36 21.60
N ALA A 252 -16.42 -7.46 21.75
CA ALA A 252 -16.15 -8.70 21.02
C ALA A 252 -17.20 -8.92 19.94
N TRP A 253 -16.80 -9.31 18.74
CA TRP A 253 -17.74 -9.58 17.65
C TRP A 253 -18.70 -10.69 18.09
N ALA A 254 -19.99 -10.35 18.14
CA ALA A 254 -21.05 -11.20 18.65
C ALA A 254 -21.88 -11.84 17.52
N VAL A 255 -22.46 -11.01 16.65
CA VAL A 255 -23.54 -11.45 15.76
C VAL A 255 -23.00 -11.98 14.43
N TRP A 256 -23.41 -13.22 14.10
CA TRP A 256 -23.14 -13.88 12.83
C TRP A 256 -24.35 -14.73 12.40
N PRO A 257 -24.77 -14.72 11.12
CA PRO A 257 -24.27 -13.87 10.03
C PRO A 257 -24.52 -12.37 10.30
N ALA A 258 -23.67 -11.53 9.70
CA ALA A 258 -23.76 -10.08 9.85
C ALA A 258 -25.00 -9.51 9.11
N PRO A 259 -25.72 -8.54 9.69
CA PRO A 259 -26.85 -7.90 9.01
C PRO A 259 -26.35 -7.09 7.79
N LYS A 260 -27.13 -7.13 6.72
CA LYS A 260 -26.81 -6.48 5.44
C LYS A 260 -27.26 -5.02 5.39
N ASN A 261 -28.25 -4.65 6.19
CA ASN A 261 -28.82 -3.31 6.23
C ASN A 261 -29.38 -3.00 7.64
N GLN A 262 -29.80 -1.75 7.86
CA GLN A 262 -30.23 -1.28 9.18
C GLN A 262 -31.49 -1.99 9.69
N LYS A 263 -32.37 -2.48 8.79
CA LYS A 263 -33.62 -3.16 9.15
C LYS A 263 -33.38 -4.53 9.78
N GLU A 264 -32.25 -5.17 9.45
CA GLU A 264 -31.87 -6.49 9.97
C GLU A 264 -31.16 -6.45 11.33
N VAL A 265 -30.66 -5.29 11.77
CA VAL A 265 -29.80 -5.18 12.96
C VAL A 265 -30.49 -5.76 14.21
N ASP A 266 -31.72 -5.35 14.48
CA ASP A 266 -32.43 -5.73 15.72
C ASP A 266 -32.83 -7.20 15.71
N SER A 267 -33.30 -7.72 14.56
CA SER A 267 -33.65 -9.13 14.44
C SER A 267 -32.42 -10.03 14.57
N CYS A 268 -31.28 -9.64 13.98
CA CYS A 268 -30.03 -10.38 14.12
C CYS A 268 -29.51 -10.37 15.57
N ILE A 269 -29.58 -9.24 16.29
CA ILE A 269 -29.20 -9.18 17.71
C ILE A 269 -30.12 -10.04 18.57
N ASN A 270 -31.44 -9.93 18.38
CA ASN A 270 -32.42 -10.70 19.15
C ASN A 270 -32.27 -12.21 18.92
N ASN A 271 -32.02 -12.63 17.66
CA ASN A 271 -31.74 -14.03 17.33
C ASN A 271 -30.48 -14.53 18.01
N TRP A 272 -29.42 -13.71 18.06
CA TRP A 272 -28.18 -14.06 18.76
C TRP A 272 -28.38 -14.16 20.28
N LEU A 273 -29.17 -13.25 20.87
CA LEU A 273 -29.50 -13.24 22.30
C LEU A 273 -30.38 -14.43 22.71
N LYS A 274 -31.27 -14.92 21.84
CA LYS A 274 -32.21 -16.02 22.12
C LYS A 274 -31.52 -17.24 22.75
N HIS A 275 -30.29 -17.55 22.32
CA HIS A 275 -29.52 -18.70 22.80
C HIS A 275 -28.59 -18.40 23.98
N ARG A 276 -28.57 -17.15 24.46
CA ARG A 276 -27.64 -16.63 25.48
C ARG A 276 -28.32 -16.01 26.70
N ARG A 277 -29.64 -15.78 26.64
CA ARG A 277 -30.44 -15.35 27.80
C ARG A 277 -30.23 -16.32 28.98
N GLY A 278 -29.99 -15.77 30.17
CA GLY A 278 -29.74 -16.54 31.40
C GLY A 278 -28.30 -17.06 31.58
N LYS A 279 -27.38 -16.78 30.65
CA LYS A 279 -25.93 -17.01 30.79
C LYS A 279 -25.20 -15.67 30.92
N ASP A 280 -23.89 -15.70 31.18
CA ASP A 280 -23.04 -14.52 30.97
C ASP A 280 -22.93 -14.20 29.47
N ALA A 281 -23.99 -13.60 28.92
CA ALA A 281 -24.12 -13.30 27.50
C ALA A 281 -23.07 -12.29 27.03
N THR A 282 -22.40 -11.58 27.95
CA THR A 282 -21.34 -10.63 27.59
C THR A 282 -20.08 -11.34 27.12
N LYS A 283 -19.81 -12.56 27.59
CA LYS A 283 -18.60 -13.30 27.21
C LYS A 283 -18.76 -13.97 25.85
N VAL A 284 -17.89 -13.59 24.90
CA VAL A 284 -17.79 -14.25 23.60
C VAL A 284 -16.50 -15.05 23.53
N GLU A 285 -16.60 -16.36 23.73
CA GLU A 285 -15.45 -17.26 23.56
C GLU A 285 -15.04 -17.33 22.09
N LYS A 286 -13.72 -17.24 21.83
CA LYS A 286 -13.12 -17.31 20.48
C LYS A 286 -13.75 -16.33 19.47
N SER A 287 -13.98 -15.09 19.90
CA SER A 287 -14.49 -14.06 18.99
C SER A 287 -13.58 -13.89 17.76
N LYS A 288 -14.18 -13.75 16.58
CA LYS A 288 -13.45 -13.53 15.32
C LYS A 288 -12.69 -12.21 15.30
N ASP A 289 -13.14 -11.23 16.07
CA ASP A 289 -12.47 -9.94 16.23
C ASP A 289 -12.80 -9.33 17.59
N THR A 290 -11.87 -8.57 18.16
CA THR A 290 -12.08 -7.82 19.39
C THR A 290 -11.65 -6.38 19.18
N LEU A 291 -12.56 -5.44 19.38
CA LEU A 291 -12.34 -4.03 19.20
C LEU A 291 -12.19 -3.34 20.56
N LEU A 292 -11.04 -2.71 20.81
CA LEU A 292 -10.82 -1.86 21.98
C LEU A 292 -10.79 -0.39 21.55
N LEU A 293 -11.76 0.38 22.02
CA LEU A 293 -11.83 1.83 21.83
C LEU A 293 -11.42 2.53 23.14
N SER A 294 -10.28 3.22 23.11
CA SER A 294 -9.74 3.91 24.29
C SER A 294 -10.13 5.39 24.33
N ALA A 295 -10.15 5.96 25.55
CA ALA A 295 -10.16 7.41 25.71
C ALA A 295 -8.94 8.01 24.99
N GLY A 296 -9.16 8.97 24.09
CA GLY A 296 -8.11 9.54 23.23
C GLY A 296 -8.13 9.06 21.77
N GLY A 297 -9.15 8.29 21.36
CA GLY A 297 -9.38 7.98 19.95
C GLY A 297 -8.58 6.79 19.42
N LYS A 298 -7.79 6.12 20.28
CA LYS A 298 -7.03 4.94 19.86
C LYS A 298 -7.94 3.73 19.68
N VAL A 299 -7.71 2.99 18.59
CA VAL A 299 -8.31 1.69 18.29
C VAL A 299 -7.23 0.62 18.44
N SER A 300 -7.56 -0.51 19.07
CA SER A 300 -6.62 -1.63 19.24
C SER A 300 -7.35 -2.97 19.36
N LYS A 301 -6.58 -4.06 19.46
CA LYS A 301 -7.02 -5.48 19.52
C LYS A 301 -7.72 -6.02 18.26
N SER A 302 -8.21 -5.15 17.38
CA SER A 302 -8.91 -5.56 16.17
C SER A 302 -7.92 -5.97 15.07
N GLY A 303 -8.19 -7.11 14.45
CA GLY A 303 -7.55 -7.52 13.20
C GLY A 303 -8.13 -6.80 11.98
N TYR A 304 -9.40 -6.39 12.04
CA TYR A 304 -10.11 -5.73 10.93
C TYR A 304 -9.87 -4.23 10.86
N TYR A 305 -9.80 -3.55 12.00
CA TYR A 305 -9.68 -2.09 12.08
C TYR A 305 -8.28 -1.66 12.52
N ARG A 306 -7.26 -2.37 12.05
CA ARG A 306 -5.86 -2.02 12.32
C ARG A 306 -5.51 -0.72 11.62
N GLY A 307 -4.89 0.22 12.34
CA GLY A 307 -4.54 1.54 11.79
C GLY A 307 -5.69 2.56 11.79
N TYR A 308 -6.89 2.16 12.23
CA TYR A 308 -7.99 3.10 12.42
C TYR A 308 -7.78 3.90 13.70
N PHE A 309 -8.37 5.09 13.75
CA PHE A 309 -8.64 5.82 14.99
C PHE A 309 -10.14 6.11 15.07
N TRP A 310 -10.64 6.59 16.21
CA TRP A 310 -12.05 6.94 16.36
C TRP A 310 -12.23 8.34 16.92
N SER A 311 -13.35 8.98 16.60
CA SER A 311 -13.76 10.29 17.12
C SER A 311 -15.27 10.45 16.97
N GLY A 312 -15.96 10.82 18.05
CA GLY A 312 -17.42 11.00 18.08
C GLY A 312 -18.16 9.69 17.78
N ASP A 313 -18.83 9.64 16.64
CA ASP A 313 -19.55 8.48 16.11
C ASP A 313 -18.85 7.85 14.90
N ARG A 314 -17.56 8.13 14.70
CA ARG A 314 -16.79 7.66 13.54
C ARG A 314 -15.59 6.81 13.91
N LEU A 315 -15.41 5.74 13.14
CA LEU A 315 -14.20 4.93 13.07
C LEU A 315 -13.52 5.24 11.73
N ILE A 316 -12.31 5.77 11.77
CA ILE A 316 -11.69 6.48 10.66
C ILE A 316 -10.47 5.70 10.19
N GLY A 317 -10.53 5.18 8.97
CA GLY A 317 -9.47 4.42 8.31
C GLY A 317 -8.55 5.38 7.57
N VAL A 318 -7.36 5.59 8.11
CA VAL A 318 -6.34 6.46 7.50
C VAL A 318 -5.85 5.85 6.18
N ASP A 319 -5.61 4.54 6.19
CA ASP A 319 -5.08 3.80 5.06
C ASP A 319 -6.18 3.34 4.09
N ASP A 320 -7.42 3.13 4.57
CA ASP A 320 -8.56 2.68 3.75
C ASP A 320 -9.37 3.82 3.11
N ASP A 321 -9.03 5.07 3.46
CA ASP A 321 -9.67 6.32 3.02
C ASP A 321 -11.19 6.38 3.28
N GLU A 322 -11.64 5.78 4.39
CA GLU A 322 -13.05 5.67 4.76
C GLU A 322 -13.32 6.09 6.21
N ALA A 323 -14.55 6.54 6.47
CA ALA A 323 -15.05 6.85 7.80
C ALA A 323 -16.36 6.12 8.05
N LEU A 324 -16.29 5.12 8.92
CA LEU A 324 -17.35 4.20 9.26
C LEU A 324 -18.17 4.74 10.43
N LYS A 325 -19.49 4.65 10.33
CA LYS A 325 -20.37 5.03 11.43
C LYS A 325 -20.32 4.00 12.56
N LEU A 326 -20.28 4.50 13.79
CA LEU A 326 -20.39 3.77 15.04
C LEU A 326 -21.72 4.10 15.72
N VAL A 327 -22.46 3.09 16.14
CA VAL A 327 -23.69 3.26 16.92
C VAL A 327 -23.69 2.30 18.08
N VAL A 328 -23.92 2.80 19.30
CA VAL A 328 -24.15 1.94 20.47
C VAL A 328 -25.64 1.81 20.70
N LYS A 329 -26.10 0.57 20.85
CA LYS A 329 -27.50 0.24 21.12
C LYS A 329 -27.58 -0.72 22.29
N THR A 330 -28.45 -0.45 23.24
CA THR A 330 -28.73 -1.34 24.37
C THR A 330 -29.98 -2.15 24.08
N ILE A 331 -29.87 -3.49 24.12
CA ILE A 331 -30.97 -4.43 23.89
C ILE A 331 -30.93 -5.48 25.01
N ASP A 332 -32.06 -5.71 25.69
CA ASP A 332 -32.18 -6.60 26.85
C ASP A 332 -31.12 -6.33 27.95
N GLY A 333 -30.73 -5.05 28.14
CA GLY A 333 -29.71 -4.65 29.12
C GLY A 333 -28.26 -4.89 28.70
N TYR A 334 -28.02 -5.35 27.46
CA TYR A 334 -26.69 -5.54 26.90
C TYR A 334 -26.35 -4.44 25.88
N ASP A 335 -25.14 -3.90 25.98
CA ASP A 335 -24.64 -2.92 25.02
C ASP A 335 -24.02 -3.61 23.80
N PHE A 336 -24.51 -3.21 22.62
CA PHE A 336 -23.96 -3.60 21.33
C PHE A 336 -23.37 -2.38 20.62
N LEU A 337 -22.19 -2.56 20.04
CA LEU A 337 -21.56 -1.62 19.13
C LEU A 337 -21.76 -2.10 17.70
N ILE A 338 -22.48 -1.29 16.93
CA ILE A 338 -22.77 -1.50 15.52
C ILE A 338 -21.78 -0.65 14.72
N VAL A 339 -21.01 -1.29 13.86
CA VAL A 339 -19.97 -0.66 13.03
C VAL A 339 -20.32 -0.92 11.57
N GLU A 340 -20.40 0.12 10.74
CA GLU A 340 -20.47 -0.06 9.28
C GLU A 340 -19.29 -0.93 8.80
N ARG A 341 -19.51 -1.87 7.87
CA ARG A 341 -18.43 -2.76 7.42
C ARG A 341 -17.43 -2.09 6.49
N GLY A 342 -17.76 -0.89 5.98
CA GLY A 342 -16.93 -0.17 5.04
C GLY A 342 -16.91 -0.82 3.67
N GLY A 343 -15.75 -0.76 3.01
CA GLY A 343 -15.62 -1.28 1.66
C GLY A 343 -16.22 -0.34 0.61
N PHE A 344 -16.21 0.97 0.89
CA PHE A 344 -16.58 2.04 -0.04
C PHE A 344 -15.56 2.21 -1.20
N ASN A 345 -14.82 1.13 -1.49
CA ASN A 345 -13.62 1.07 -2.30
C ASN A 345 -13.82 0.20 -3.56
N ALA A 346 -14.91 -0.55 -3.65
CA ALA A 346 -15.32 -1.26 -4.85
C ALA A 346 -16.79 -0.95 -5.14
N LYS A 347 -17.13 -0.72 -6.41
CA LYS A 347 -18.55 -0.75 -6.80
C LYS A 347 -19.12 -2.11 -6.37
N PRO A 348 -20.38 -2.14 -5.91
CA PRO A 348 -21.05 -3.40 -5.62
C PRO A 348 -20.92 -4.32 -6.84
N ASN A 349 -20.67 -5.60 -6.60
CA ASN A 349 -20.56 -6.60 -7.67
C ASN A 349 -21.98 -6.91 -8.18
N THR A 350 -22.56 -5.97 -8.91
CA THR A 350 -23.81 -6.09 -9.63
C THR A 350 -23.45 -5.92 -11.09
N ASP A 351 -23.50 -7.01 -11.85
CA ASP A 351 -23.04 -7.10 -13.24
C ASP A 351 -23.78 -6.15 -14.21
N GLU A 352 -24.69 -5.30 -13.72
CA GLU A 352 -25.64 -4.54 -14.53
C GLU A 352 -25.76 -3.03 -14.19
N THR A 353 -25.16 -2.52 -13.11
CA THR A 353 -25.38 -1.10 -12.71
C THR A 353 -24.13 -0.23 -12.81
N LYS A 354 -24.17 0.78 -13.69
CA LYS A 354 -23.14 1.83 -13.79
C LYS A 354 -23.09 2.73 -12.54
N GLU A 355 -24.20 2.83 -11.81
CA GLU A 355 -24.38 3.66 -10.61
C GLU A 355 -24.64 2.82 -9.36
N ILE A 356 -24.27 3.34 -8.18
CA ILE A 356 -24.50 2.66 -6.91
C ILE A 356 -25.99 2.84 -6.53
N PRO A 357 -26.73 1.75 -6.23
CA PRO A 357 -28.13 1.89 -5.82
C PRO A 357 -28.29 2.80 -4.60
N LYS A 358 -29.31 3.65 -4.60
CA LYS A 358 -29.57 4.60 -3.50
C LYS A 358 -29.82 3.93 -2.15
N ASP A 359 -30.30 2.68 -2.19
CA ASP A 359 -30.59 1.83 -1.05
C ASP A 359 -29.44 0.87 -0.71
N TRP A 360 -28.32 0.93 -1.44
CA TRP A 360 -27.16 0.10 -1.16
C TRP A 360 -26.60 0.34 0.25
N HIS A 361 -26.20 -0.73 0.92
CA HIS A 361 -25.60 -0.68 2.24
C HIS A 361 -24.45 -1.68 2.37
N CYS A 362 -23.39 -1.30 3.11
CA CYS A 362 -22.21 -2.15 3.33
C CYS A 362 -22.41 -3.31 4.33
N GLY A 363 -23.60 -3.45 4.92
CA GLY A 363 -23.84 -4.24 6.13
C GLY A 363 -23.15 -3.70 7.40
N TYR A 364 -23.22 -4.46 8.49
CA TYR A 364 -22.60 -4.10 9.77
C TYR A 364 -21.79 -5.23 10.41
N HIS A 365 -20.73 -4.89 11.12
CA HIS A 365 -20.17 -5.73 12.17
C HIS A 365 -20.83 -5.35 13.50
N ILE A 366 -21.30 -6.34 14.27
CA ILE A 366 -21.95 -6.10 15.56
C ILE A 366 -21.13 -6.77 16.65
N TYR A 367 -20.69 -5.94 17.59
CA TYR A 367 -19.92 -6.34 18.76
C TYR A 367 -20.77 -6.20 20.01
N ILE A 368 -20.51 -7.02 21.02
CA ILE A 368 -21.07 -6.87 22.37
C ILE A 368 -20.00 -6.38 23.34
N ARG A 369 -20.37 -5.48 24.24
CA ARG A 369 -19.47 -4.97 25.29
C ARG A 369 -19.02 -6.12 26.19
N GLN A 370 -17.71 -6.24 26.36
CA GLN A 370 -17.11 -7.14 27.34
C GLN A 370 -17.09 -6.43 28.70
N LYS A 371 -17.50 -7.13 29.75
CA LYS A 371 -17.41 -6.65 31.14
C LYS A 371 -16.07 -7.02 31.75
#